data_AF-A0A380CCG7-F1
#
_entry.id   AF-A0A380CCG7-F1
#
_cell.length_a   1.000
_cell.length_b   1.000
_cell.length_c   1.000
_cell.angle_alpha   90.00
_cell.angle_beta   90.00
_cell.angle_gamma   90.00
#
_symmetry.space_group_name_H-M   'P 1'
#
loop_
_entity.id
_entity.type
_entity.pdbx_description
1 polymer ?
#
loop_
_entity_poly.entity_id
_entity_poly.type
_entity_poly.pdbx_seq_one_letter_code
_entity_poly.pdbx_strand_id
1 'polypeptide(L)' 'MKIRDLNINDYIWFKAPNSTISYPAIVTELIYNDDEPFAIVKIGNHTDTIDDSYDFAIGEKRQ' A
#
# COMPACT_ATOMS: atom_id res chain seq x y z
N MET A 1 5.26 8.73 1.55
CA MET A 1 5.23 8.35 0.12
C MET A 1 3.82 8.57 -0.40
N LYS A 2 3.64 8.54 -1.72
CA LYS A 2 2.35 8.58 -2.41
C LYS A 2 2.16 7.31 -3.25
N ILE A 3 0.93 7.00 -3.63
CA ILE A 3 0.58 5.79 -4.41
C ILE A 3 1.37 5.79 -5.73
N ARG A 4 1.58 6.97 -6.31
CA ARG A 4 2.37 7.18 -7.53
C ARG A 4 3.86 6.86 -7.38
N ASP A 5 4.35 6.69 -6.15
CA ASP A 5 5.74 6.29 -5.87
C ASP A 5 5.89 4.76 -5.74
N LEU A 6 4.80 4.00 -5.77
CA LEU A 6 4.79 2.55 -5.60
C LEU A 6 4.93 1.82 -6.94
N ASN A 7 5.45 0.60 -6.88
CA ASN A 7 5.48 -0.35 -7.98
C ASN A 7 4.71 -1.62 -7.63
N ILE A 8 4.21 -2.31 -8.66
CA ILE A 8 3.63 -3.64 -8.51
C ILE A 8 4.72 -4.58 -7.96
N ASN A 9 4.34 -5.40 -6.98
CA ASN A 9 5.19 -6.29 -6.18
C ASN A 9 6.05 -5.62 -5.10
N ASP A 10 5.93 -4.30 -4.89
CA ASP A 10 6.55 -3.68 -3.73
C ASP A 10 6.00 -4.30 -2.44
N TYR A 11 6.90 -4.67 -1.54
CA TYR A 11 6.54 -5.02 -0.18
C TYR A 11 6.52 -3.74 0.65
N ILE A 12 5.37 -3.43 1.24
CA ILE A 12 5.15 -2.19 1.98
C ILE A 12 4.67 -2.48 3.39
N TRP A 13 4.93 -1.54 4.28
CA TRP A 13 4.18 -1.39 5.53
C TRP A 13 3.25 -0.20 5.36
N PHE A 14 1.97 -0.39 5.68
CA PHE A 14 0.98 0.68 5.58
C PHE A 14 0.11 0.76 6.84
N LYS A 15 -0.46 1.94 7.10
CA LYS A 15 -1.22 2.25 8.31
C LYS A 15 -2.34 3.24 7.97
N ALA A 16 -3.56 2.90 8.36
CA ALA A 16 -4.71 3.77 8.17
C ALA A 16 -4.58 5.09 8.96
N PRO A 17 -5.25 6.18 8.52
CA PRO A 17 -5.31 7.42 9.27
C PRO A 17 -5.72 7.17 10.73
N ASN A 18 -4.98 7.75 11.68
CA ASN A 18 -5.22 7.62 13.13
C ASN A 18 -5.07 6.19 13.72
N SER A 19 -4.69 5.19 12.92
CA SER A 19 -4.31 3.88 13.44
C SER A 19 -2.93 3.92 14.08
N THR A 20 -2.71 3.10 15.11
CA THR A 20 -1.39 2.83 15.70
C THR A 20 -0.78 1.51 15.19
N ILE A 21 -1.53 0.75 14.39
CA ILE A 21 -1.14 -0.58 13.89
C ILE A 21 -0.82 -0.47 12.40
N SER A 22 0.39 -0.90 12.05
CA SER A 22 0.84 -1.05 10.66
C SER A 22 0.70 -2.50 10.20
N TYR A 23 0.35 -2.68 8.93
CA TYR A 23 0.20 -3.99 8.31
C TYR A 23 1.21 -4.17 7.18
N PRO A 24 1.83 -5.35 7.06
CA PRO A 24 2.67 -5.68 5.92
C PRO A 24 1.79 -6.10 4.74
N ALA A 25 2.11 -5.62 3.55
CA ALA A 25 1.39 -5.98 2.34
C ALA A 25 2.28 -6.02 1.10
N ILE A 26 1.77 -6.62 0.03
CA ILE A 26 2.38 -6.57 -1.31
C ILE A 26 1.44 -5.80 -2.24
N VAL A 27 1.96 -4.82 -2.96
CA VAL A 27 1.19 -4.09 -3.99
C VAL A 27 0.89 -5.03 -5.15
N THR A 28 -0.39 -5.28 -5.44
CA THR A 28 -0.82 -6.16 -6.53
C THR A 28 -1.33 -5.38 -7.74
N GLU A 29 -1.94 -4.21 -7.52
CA GLU A 29 -2.46 -3.37 -8.59
C GLU A 29 -2.29 -1.88 -8.26
N LEU A 30 -2.12 -1.05 -9.30
CA LEU A 30 -2.00 0.41 -9.21
C LEU A 30 -2.96 1.05 -10.20
N ILE A 31 -3.84 1.91 -9.70
CA ILE A 31 -4.83 2.62 -10.50
C ILE A 31 -4.60 4.12 -10.35
N TYR A 32 -4.25 4.76 -11.46
CA TYR A 32 -3.99 6.19 -11.54
C TYR A 32 -5.18 6.89 -12.21
N ASN A 33 -6.26 7.08 -11.46
CA ASN A 33 -7.31 8.01 -11.87
C ASN A 33 -6.78 9.45 -11.68
N ASP A 34 -7.21 10.38 -12.55
CA ASP A 34 -6.60 11.71 -12.67
C ASP A 34 -6.43 12.43 -11.32
N ASP A 35 -7.42 12.32 -10.42
CA ASP A 35 -7.44 13.02 -9.13
C ASP A 35 -7.25 12.12 -7.90
N GLU A 36 -7.54 10.81 -7.98
CA GLU A 36 -7.55 9.90 -6.82
C GLU A 36 -6.83 8.59 -7.15
N PRO A 37 -5.49 8.56 -7.05
CA PRO A 37 -4.74 7.33 -7.24
C PRO A 37 -4.95 6.38 -6.06
N PHE A 38 -5.14 5.09 -6.34
CA PHE A 38 -5.25 4.05 -5.32
C PHE A 38 -4.50 2.78 -5.74
N ALA A 39 -4.15 1.96 -4.75
CA ALA A 39 -3.51 0.67 -4.95
C ALA A 39 -4.35 -0.44 -4.32
N ILE A 40 -4.34 -1.62 -4.95
CA ILE A 40 -4.81 -2.85 -4.31
C ILE A 40 -3.59 -3.55 -3.73
N VAL A 41 -3.67 -3.92 -2.45
CA VAL A 41 -2.60 -4.56 -1.71
C VAL A 41 -3.06 -5.90 -1.15
N LYS A 42 -2.16 -6.88 -1.12
CA LYS A 42 -2.40 -8.20 -0.54
C LYS A 42 -1.80 -8.30 0.85
N ILE A 43 -2.62 -8.65 1.83
CA ILE A 43 -2.29 -8.80 3.24
C ILE A 43 -2.58 -10.25 3.64
N GLY A 44 -1.54 -11.07 3.76
CA GLY A 44 -1.72 -12.52 3.96
C GLY A 44 -2.61 -13.14 2.87
N ASN A 45 -3.84 -13.53 3.21
CA ASN A 45 -4.81 -14.18 2.31
C ASN A 45 -5.94 -13.26 1.82
N HIS A 46 -5.97 -11.99 2.21
CA HIS A 46 -6.97 -11.02 1.74
C HIS A 46 -6.33 -9.87 0.97
N THR A 47 -7.15 -9.11 0.26
CA THR A 47 -6.76 -7.86 -0.40
C THR A 47 -7.47 -6.68 0.24
N ASP A 48 -6.85 -5.52 0.18
CA ASP A 48 -7.41 -4.25 0.64
C ASP A 48 -7.05 -3.14 -0.36
N THR A 49 -7.80 -2.04 -0.31
CA THR A 49 -7.57 -0.85 -1.15
C THR A 49 -6.98 0.26 -0.30
N ILE A 50 -5.86 0.85 -0.74
CA ILE A 50 -5.21 1.96 -0.07
C ILE A 50 -5.05 3.15 -1.01
N ASP A 51 -5.05 4.35 -0.46
CA ASP A 51 -4.87 5.60 -1.19
C ASP A 51 -3.84 6.51 -0.48
N ASP A 52 -3.71 7.74 -0.99
CA ASP A 52 -2.78 8.75 -0.48
C ASP A 52 -3.10 9.29 0.92
N SER A 53 -4.21 8.87 1.55
CA SER A 53 -4.52 9.18 2.95
C SER A 53 -3.82 8.25 3.94
N TYR A 54 -3.39 7.07 3.49
CA TYR A 54 -2.66 6.11 4.33
C TYR A 54 -1.19 6.51 4.46
N ASP A 55 -0.61 6.24 5.63
CA ASP A 55 0.84 6.29 5.80
C ASP A 55 1.42 4.97 5.30
N PHE A 56 2.45 5.01 4.45
CA PHE A 56 3.18 3.81 4.04
C PHE A 56 4.66 4.06 3.78
N ALA A 57 5.43 2.99 3.91
CA ALA A 57 6.87 2.92 3.67
C ALA A 57 7.24 1.62 2.94
N ILE A 58 8.25 1.67 2.09
CA ILE A 58 8.85 0.46 1.50
C ILE A 58 9.44 -0.38 2.63
N GLY A 59 9.06 -1.65 2.67
CA GLY A 59 9.65 -2.65 3.54
C GLY A 59 10.66 -3.51 2.79
N GLU A 60 11.55 -4.14 3.53
CA GLU A 60 12.40 -5.20 2.98
C GLU A 60 11.69 -6.55 3.16
N LYS A 61 11.48 -7.25 2.04
CA LYS A 61 11.03 -8.64 2.08
C LYS A 61 12.18 -9.47 2.65
N ARG A 62 12.10 -9.84 3.93
CA ARG A 62 13.03 -10.81 4.51
C ARG A 62 12.84 -12.13 3.78
N GLN A 63 13.83 -12.49 2.97
CA GLN A 63 13.91 -13.78 2.28
C GLN A 63 14.11 -14.92 3.28
#